data_AF-A0A1I1R076-F1
#
_entry.id   AF-A0A1I1R076-F1
#
_cell.length_a   1.000
_cell.length_b   1.000
_cell.length_c   1.000
_cell.angle_alpha   90.00
_cell.angle_beta   90.00
_cell.angle_gamma   90.00
#
_symmetry.space_group_name_H-M   'P 1'
#
loop_
_entity.id
_entity.type
_entity.pdbx_description
1 polymer ?
#
loop_
_entity_poly.entity_id
_entity_poly.type
_entity_poly.pdbx_seq_one_letter_code
_entity_poly.pdbx_strand_id
1 'polypeptide(L)'
;MPKIGAGKLYYLLEDELKQIRVGRDKLFKILKANGLLIKPKKKYHITTNSHHRFRKHKNKIKDMEFIRPEQVWVSDITFIGNRIFSFNYRCVFKKNCGLQC
;
A
#
# COMPACT_ATOMS: atom_id res chain seq x y z
N MET A 1 21.80 5.13 21.01
CA MET A 1 21.09 5.96 20.01
C MET A 1 20.40 5.08 18.97
N PRO A 2 19.13 4.65 19.11
CA PRO A 2 18.44 3.86 18.09
C PRO A 2 17.58 4.73 17.16
N LYS A 3 17.51 4.36 15.86
CA LYS A 3 16.77 4.99 14.73
C LYS A 3 17.52 6.03 13.87
N ILE A 4 18.85 5.99 13.80
CA ILE A 4 19.58 6.66 12.71
C ILE A 4 19.51 5.76 11.46
N GLY A 5 19.03 6.30 10.34
CA GLY A 5 19.02 5.58 9.06
C GLY A 5 20.45 5.28 8.61
N ALA A 6 20.65 4.15 7.91
CA ALA A 6 21.97 3.68 7.50
C ALA A 6 22.80 4.71 6.70
N GLY A 7 22.14 5.60 5.95
CA GLY A 7 22.83 6.71 5.26
C GLY A 7 23.40 7.76 6.22
N LYS A 8 22.68 8.09 7.29
CA LYS A 8 23.16 9.02 8.33
C LYS A 8 24.20 8.37 9.25
N LEU A 9 24.13 7.04 9.42
CA LEU A 9 25.17 6.26 10.09
C LEU A 9 26.50 6.30 9.31
N TYR A 10 26.43 6.14 7.99
CA TYR A 10 27.62 6.23 7.12
C TYR A 10 28.31 7.60 7.23
N TYR A 11 27.53 8.68 7.25
CA TYR A 11 28.06 10.05 7.39
C TYR A 11 28.77 10.26 8.75
N LEU A 12 28.20 9.75 9.84
CA LEU A 12 28.80 9.89 11.18
C LEU A 12 30.09 9.08 11.35
N LEU A 13 30.20 7.95 10.65
CA LEU A 13 31.34 7.03 10.73
C LEU A 13 32.29 7.18 9.54
N GLU A 14 32.18 8.24 8.75
CA GLU A 14 32.88 8.35 7.48
C GLU A 14 34.41 8.29 7.66
N ASP A 15 34.95 8.97 8.67
CA ASP A 15 36.38 9.01 8.93
C ASP A 15 36.95 7.66 9.38
N GLU A 16 36.24 6.95 10.26
CA GLU A 16 36.60 5.59 10.71
C GLU A 16 36.49 4.58 9.56
N LEU A 17 35.44 4.70 8.74
CA LEU A 17 35.20 3.80 7.60
C LEU A 17 36.21 4.03 6.46
N LYS A 18 36.72 5.24 6.28
CA LYS A 18 37.81 5.55 5.34
C LYS A 18 39.10 4.84 5.72
N GLN A 19 39.45 4.77 7.00
CA GLN A 19 40.64 4.05 7.47
C GLN A 19 40.56 2.54 7.18
N ILE A 20 39.37 1.95 7.33
CA ILE A 20 39.13 0.51 7.09
C ILE A 20 38.81 0.22 5.60
N ARG A 21 38.84 1.23 4.73
CA ARG A 21 38.47 1.15 3.30
C ARG A 21 37.08 0.52 3.08
N VAL A 22 36.12 0.86 3.94
CA VAL A 22 34.73 0.38 3.84
C VAL A 22 33.88 1.46 3.19
N GLY A 23 33.55 1.28 1.92
CA GLY A 23 32.60 2.13 1.22
C GLY A 23 31.15 1.90 1.65
N ARG A 24 30.26 2.80 1.22
CA ARG A 24 28.81 2.77 1.48
C ARG A 24 28.21 1.38 1.25
N ASP A 25 28.41 0.80 0.07
CA ASP A 25 27.78 -0.46 -0.31
C ASP A 25 28.26 -1.64 0.54
N LYS A 26 29.51 -1.61 0.97
CA LYS A 26 30.09 -2.62 1.85
C LYS A 26 29.50 -2.51 3.26
N LEU A 27 29.31 -1.29 3.77
CA LEU A 27 28.59 -1.05 5.02
C LEU A 27 27.15 -1.58 4.95
N PHE A 28 26.41 -1.31 3.86
CA PHE A 28 25.05 -1.83 3.68
C PHE A 28 25.00 -3.36 3.64
N LYS A 29 25.99 -4.02 2.99
CA LYS A 29 26.11 -5.49 3.00
C LYS A 29 26.32 -6.02 4.42
N ILE A 30 27.21 -5.41 5.20
CA ILE A 30 27.47 -5.80 6.60
C ILE A 30 26.23 -5.61 7.48
N LEU A 31 25.58 -4.44 7.40
CA LEU A 31 24.36 -4.16 8.16
C LEU A 31 23.22 -5.12 7.78
N LYS A 32 23.13 -5.51 6.50
CA LYS A 32 22.15 -6.49 6.01
C LYS A 32 22.43 -7.89 6.57
N ALA A 33 23.70 -8.33 6.54
CA ALA A 33 24.12 -9.63 7.07
C ALA A 33 23.86 -9.75 8.58
N ASN A 34 24.05 -8.65 9.33
CA ASN A 34 23.79 -8.59 10.77
C ASN A 34 22.32 -8.28 11.14
N GLY A 35 21.42 -8.13 10.16
CA GLY A 35 20.01 -7.84 10.42
C GLY A 35 19.73 -6.45 11.03
N LEU A 36 20.68 -5.52 10.95
CA LEU A 36 20.62 -4.18 11.56
C LEU A 36 19.87 -3.14 10.71
N LEU A 37 19.42 -3.52 9.51
CA LEU A 37 18.63 -2.63 8.67
C LEU A 37 17.21 -2.46 9.22
N ILE A 38 16.77 -1.20 9.31
CA ILE A 38 15.40 -0.85 9.73
C ILE A 38 14.43 -1.42 8.70
N LYS A 39 13.61 -2.40 9.11
CA LYS A 39 12.55 -2.94 8.27
C LYS A 39 11.39 -1.92 8.17
N PRO A 40 10.93 -1.56 6.98
CA PRO A 40 9.76 -0.68 6.85
C PRO A 40 8.54 -1.38 7.44
N LYS A 41 7.93 -0.78 8.46
CA LYS A 41 6.70 -1.30 9.07
C LYS A 41 5.55 -1.01 8.12
N LYS A 42 4.87 -2.06 7.63
CA LYS A 42 3.63 -1.90 6.86
C LYS A 42 2.59 -1.21 7.75
N LYS A 43 2.17 0.00 7.38
CA LYS A 43 1.02 0.66 7.99
C LYS A 43 -0.22 0.31 7.17
N TYR A 44 -1.13 -0.43 7.78
CA TYR A 44 -2.47 -0.62 7.21
C TYR A 44 -3.32 0.58 7.65
N HIS A 45 -3.79 1.37 6.70
CA HIS A 45 -4.83 2.34 6.98
C HIS A 45 -6.17 1.59 7.02
N ILE A 46 -6.83 1.60 8.17
CA ILE A 46 -8.20 1.11 8.30
C ILE A 46 -9.09 2.12 7.59
N THR A 47 -9.56 1.77 6.39
CA THR A 47 -10.35 2.66 5.53
C THR A 47 -11.85 2.64 5.84
N THR A 48 -12.31 1.73 6.71
CA THR A 48 -13.74 1.57 7.03
C THR A 48 -14.05 2.13 8.41
N ASN A 49 -14.52 3.38 8.45
CA ASN A 49 -15.22 3.92 9.62
C ASN A 49 -16.70 3.52 9.54
N SER A 50 -17.11 2.51 10.31
CA SER A 50 -18.51 2.05 10.38
C SER A 50 -19.45 3.07 11.02
N HIS A 51 -18.91 4.07 11.74
CA HIS A 51 -19.61 5.23 12.28
C HIS A 51 -19.63 6.40 11.29
N HIS A 52 -20.12 6.18 10.08
CA HIS A 52 -20.45 7.29 9.19
C HIS A 52 -21.81 7.92 9.58
N ARG A 53 -21.94 9.25 9.46
CA ARG A 53 -23.16 10.01 9.76
C ARG A 53 -24.23 9.89 8.66
N PHE A 54 -23.90 9.27 7.53
CA PHE A 54 -24.75 9.23 6.35
C PHE A 54 -25.75 8.08 6.40
N ARG A 55 -26.95 8.33 5.87
CA ARG A 55 -28.02 7.34 5.79
C ARG A 55 -27.66 6.29 4.74
N LYS A 56 -27.47 5.03 5.16
CA LYS A 56 -27.23 3.92 4.22
C LYS A 56 -28.49 3.65 3.40
N HIS A 57 -28.33 3.62 2.09
CA HIS A 57 -29.38 3.12 1.20
C HIS A 57 -29.41 1.60 1.24
N LYS A 58 -30.61 1.02 1.28
CA LYS A 58 -30.79 -0.44 1.15
C LYS A 58 -30.33 -0.89 -0.24
N ASN A 59 -29.64 -2.02 -0.30
CA ASN A 59 -29.20 -2.59 -1.56
C ASN A 59 -30.42 -3.16 -2.32
N LYS A 60 -30.88 -2.46 -3.35
CA LYS A 60 -32.03 -2.83 -4.18
C LYS A 60 -31.74 -3.99 -5.15
N ILE A 61 -30.47 -4.37 -5.33
CA ILE A 61 -30.03 -5.42 -6.25
C ILE A 61 -30.38 -6.81 -5.71
N LYS A 62 -30.55 -6.97 -4.38
CA LYS A 62 -30.82 -8.26 -3.75
C LYS A 62 -32.19 -8.86 -4.09
N ASP A 63 -33.17 -8.00 -4.37
CA ASP A 63 -34.56 -8.42 -4.60
C ASP A 63 -34.96 -8.37 -6.10
N MET A 64 -33.98 -8.18 -7.00
CA MET A 64 -34.22 -8.13 -8.45
C MET A 64 -33.83 -9.44 -9.12
N GLU A 65 -34.72 -9.97 -9.97
CA GLU A 65 -34.42 -11.07 -10.88
C GLU A 65 -33.80 -10.54 -12.19
N PHE A 66 -32.69 -11.15 -12.63
CA PHE A 66 -31.99 -10.77 -13.85
C PHE A 66 -32.44 -11.66 -15.02
N ILE A 67 -33.00 -11.04 -16.06
CA ILE A 67 -33.56 -11.72 -17.23
C ILE A 67 -32.59 -11.64 -18.42
N ARG A 68 -31.67 -10.67 -18.43
CA ARG A 68 -30.74 -10.40 -19.54
C ARG A 68 -29.36 -9.95 -19.04
N PRO A 69 -28.28 -10.23 -19.79
CA PRO A 69 -26.95 -9.68 -19.47
C PRO A 69 -26.95 -8.14 -19.55
N GLU A 70 -26.01 -7.51 -18.85
CA GLU A 70 -25.81 -6.05 -18.79
C GLU A 70 -26.87 -5.22 -18.04
N GLN A 71 -27.81 -5.86 -17.34
CA GLN A 71 -28.83 -5.16 -16.52
C GLN A 71 -28.27 -4.51 -15.24
N VAL A 72 -27.12 -4.97 -14.74
CA VAL A 72 -26.47 -4.42 -13.55
C VAL A 72 -24.99 -4.23 -13.78
N TRP A 73 -24.50 -3.05 -13.39
CA TRP A 73 -23.09 -2.69 -13.39
C TRP A 73 -22.67 -2.48 -11.94
N VAL A 74 -21.65 -3.23 -11.50
CA VAL A 74 -21.06 -3.03 -10.18
C VAL A 74 -19.75 -2.31 -10.39
N SER A 75 -19.64 -1.09 -9.85
CA SER A 75 -18.40 -0.34 -9.82
C SER A 75 -17.86 -0.30 -8.40
N ASP A 76 -16.57 -0.63 -8.25
CA ASP A 76 -15.85 -0.39 -7.01
C ASP A 76 -14.90 0.80 -7.18
N ILE A 77 -14.73 1.58 -6.11
CA ILE A 77 -13.76 2.69 -6.08
C ILE A 77 -12.51 2.16 -5.40
N THR A 78 -11.44 1.98 -6.17
CA THR A 78 -10.17 1.49 -5.65
C THR A 78 -9.13 2.60 -5.64
N PHE A 79 -8.24 2.59 -4.64
CA PHE A 79 -7.11 3.50 -4.58
C PHE A 79 -5.93 2.90 -5.35
N ILE A 80 -5.43 3.64 -6.34
CA ILE A 80 -4.18 3.29 -7.02
C ILE A 80 -3.09 4.15 -6.40
N GLY A 81 -2.23 3.53 -5.59
CA GLY A 81 -1.09 4.20 -4.98
C GLY A 81 0.04 4.37 -5.99
N ASN A 82 0.36 5.60 -6.36
CA ASN A 82 1.60 5.89 -7.07
C ASN A 82 2.77 5.93 -6.07
N ARG A 83 3.99 5.55 -6.52
CA ARG A 83 5.22 5.55 -5.69
C ARG A 83 5.57 6.93 -5.11
N ILE A 84 4.93 7.99 -5.59
CA ILE A 84 5.09 9.36 -5.17
C ILE A 84 3.77 9.79 -4.50
N PHE A 85 3.56 9.39 -3.25
CA PHE A 85 2.60 9.90 -2.24
C PHE A 85 1.19 10.41 -2.63
N SER A 86 0.74 10.22 -3.87
CA SER A 86 -0.53 10.72 -4.40
C SER A 86 -1.44 9.52 -4.64
N PHE A 87 -2.52 9.46 -3.86
CA PHE A 87 -3.61 8.52 -4.06
C PHE A 87 -4.58 9.14 -5.06
N ASN A 88 -4.65 8.57 -6.26
CA ASN A 88 -5.65 8.95 -7.24
C ASN A 88 -6.87 8.04 -7.13
N TYR A 89 -8.06 8.61 -7.23
CA TYR A 89 -9.31 7.87 -7.29
C TYR A 89 -9.48 7.30 -8.69
N ARG A 90 -9.70 5.99 -8.82
CA ARG A 90 -10.12 5.39 -10.08
C ARG A 90 -11.33 4.49 -9.85
N CYS A 91 -12.37 4.73 -10.63
CA CYS A 91 -13.53 3.85 -10.67
C CYS A 91 -13.23 2.66 -11.59
N VAL A 92 -13.44 1.44 -11.10
CA VAL A 92 -13.35 0.22 -11.89
C VAL A 92 -14.76 -0.32 -12.08
N PHE A 93 -15.22 -0.39 -13.32
CA PHE A 93 -16.50 -0.98 -13.67
C PHE A 93 -16.31 -2.47 -13.94
N LYS A 94 -17.06 -3.32 -13.24
CA LYS A 94 -17.12 -4.75 -13.52
C LYS A 94 -18.45 -5.04 -14.21
N LYS A 95 -18.39 -5.57 -15.43
CA LYS A 95 -19.56 -6.12 -16.12
C LYS A 95 -20.02 -7.35 -15.36
N ASN A 96 -21.26 -7.36 -14.86
CA ASN A 96 -21.89 -8.60 -14.42
C ASN A 96 -22.43 -9.33 -15.65
N CYS A 97 -21.64 -10.29 -16.14
CA CYS A 97 -22.13 -11.30 -17.08
C CYS A 97 -22.87 -12.38 -16.28
N GLY A 98 -24.04 -12.01 -15.74
CA GLY A 98 -24.92 -12.91 -15.01
C GLY A 98 -25.91 -13.57 -15.96
N LEU A 99 -25.43 -14.46 -16.82
CA LEU A 99 -26.25 -15.53 -17.40
C LEU A 99 -25.78 -16.82 -16.73
N GLN A 100 -26.43 -17.20 -15.64
CA GLN A 100 -26.41 -18.58 -15.20
C GLN A 100 -27.33 -19.33 -16.16
N CYS A 101 -26.76 -20.26 -16.93
CA CYS A 101 -27.50 -21.41 -17.45
C CYS A 101 -28.04 -22.24 -16.28
#